data_AF-A0A7Y5UKY4-F1
#
_entry.id   AF-A0A7Y5UKY4-F1
#
_cell.length_a   1.000
_cell.length_b   1.000
_cell.length_c   1.000
_cell.angle_alpha   90.00
_cell.angle_beta   90.00
_cell.angle_gamma   90.00
#
_symmetry.space_group_name_H-M   'P 1'
#
loop_
_entity.id
_entity.type
_entity.pdbx_description
1 polymer ?
#
loop_
_entity_poly.entity_id
_entity_poly.type
_entity_poly.pdbx_seq_one_letter_code
_entity_poly.pdbx_strand_id
1 'polypeptide(L)' 'MLTTLQIKSAKPAERAYKLADTGGLFVLVQPNGSKLWRYKFRLDGVEGLQVSTPAED' A
#
# COMPACT_ATOMS: atom_id res chain seq x y z
N MET A 1 -11.49 -0.85 -4.89
CA MET A 1 -10.57 -1.74 -5.62
C MET A 1 -9.63 -0.92 -6.50
N LEU A 2 -8.32 -1.07 -6.33
CA LEU A 2 -7.34 -0.42 -7.17
C LEU A 2 -7.16 -1.18 -8.48
N THR A 3 -6.81 -0.45 -9.53
CA THR A 3 -6.40 -1.02 -10.81
C THR A 3 -4.88 -0.90 -10.99
N THR A 4 -4.30 -1.79 -11.79
CA THR A 4 -2.88 -1.74 -12.17
C THR A 4 -2.50 -0.37 -12.75
N LEU A 5 -3.39 0.26 -13.52
CA LEU A 5 -3.14 1.59 -14.09
C LEU A 5 -3.05 2.67 -13.01
N GLN A 6 -3.97 2.69 -12.05
CA GLN A 6 -3.94 3.64 -10.93
C GLN A 6 -2.65 3.51 -10.10
N ILE A 7 -2.21 2.27 -9.84
CA ILE A 7 -0.98 2.00 -9.09
C ILE A 7 0.24 2.46 -9.90
N LYS A 8 0.29 2.20 -11.20
CA LYS A 8 1.39 2.62 -12.08
C LYS A 8 1.46 4.14 -12.22
N SER A 9 0.32 4.81 -12.38
CA SER A 9 0.21 6.28 -12.52
C SER A 9 0.43 7.06 -11.22
N ALA A 10 0.41 6.39 -10.06
CA ALA A 10 0.68 7.03 -8.78
C ALA A 10 2.10 7.63 -8.73
N LYS A 11 2.17 8.95 -8.47
CA LYS A 11 3.43 9.71 -8.39
C LYS A 11 3.90 9.86 -6.95
N PRO A 12 5.22 9.92 -6.70
CA PRO A 12 5.75 10.31 -5.40
C PRO A 12 5.23 11.69 -4.99
N ALA A 13 5.02 11.90 -3.70
CA ALA A 13 4.67 13.19 -3.11
C ALA A 13 5.70 13.53 -2.03
N GLU A 14 5.66 14.76 -1.50
CA GLU A 14 6.58 15.20 -0.43
C GLU A 14 6.50 14.33 0.83
N ARG A 15 5.36 13.66 1.06
CA ARG A 15 5.14 12.72 2.16
C ARG A 15 4.52 11.43 1.65
N ALA A 16 4.79 10.33 2.35
CA ALA A 16 4.20 9.04 2.01
C ALA A 16 2.68 9.08 2.18
N TYR A 17 1.95 8.53 1.20
CA TYR A 17 0.49 8.51 1.20
C TYR A 17 -0.05 7.13 0.82
N LYS A 18 -1.29 6.86 1.24
CA LYS A 18 -1.95 5.57 1.03
C LYS A 18 -2.91 5.66 -0.14
N LEU A 19 -2.77 4.74 -1.10
CA LEU A 19 -3.80 4.41 -2.07
C LEU A 19 -4.57 3.21 -1.53
N ALA A 20 -5.78 3.48 -1.02
CA ALA A 20 -6.61 2.44 -0.43
C ALA A 20 -7.18 1.50 -1.50
N ASP A 21 -7.08 0.21 -1.25
CA ASP A 21 -7.88 -0.82 -1.88
C ASP A 21 -8.99 -1.26 -0.91
N THR A 22 -9.43 -2.50 -1.01
CA THR A 22 -10.58 -3.10 -0.36
C THR A 22 -10.10 -3.92 0.83
N GLY A 23 -10.91 -4.01 1.89
CA GLY A 23 -10.61 -4.87 3.05
C GLY A 23 -9.41 -4.45 3.90
N GLY A 24 -8.88 -3.23 3.74
CA GLY A 24 -7.70 -2.77 4.50
C GLY A 24 -6.37 -2.95 3.77
N LEU A 25 -6.38 -3.49 2.54
CA LEU A 25 -5.22 -3.47 1.65
C LEU A 25 -5.02 -2.04 1.10
N PHE A 26 -3.78 -1.60 1.00
CA PHE A 26 -3.42 -0.33 0.38
C PHE A 26 -2.00 -0.36 -0.18
N VAL A 27 -1.72 0.50 -1.15
CA VAL A 27 -0.36 0.79 -1.61
C VAL A 27 0.14 2.03 -0.89
N LEU A 28 1.28 1.93 -0.21
CA LEU A 28 2.01 3.06 0.34
C LEU A 28 2.97 3.58 -0.74
N VAL A 29 2.71 4.79 -1.23
CA VAL A 29 3.60 5.47 -2.17
C VAL A 29 4.57 6.34 -1.36
N GLN A 30 5.86 6.04 -1.47
CA GLN A 30 6.91 6.77 -0.75
C GLN A 30 7.42 7.96 -1.57
N PRO A 31 7.97 9.01 -0.92
CA PRO A 31 8.58 10.15 -1.62
C PRO A 31 9.73 9.76 -2.57
N ASN A 32 10.43 8.66 -2.29
CA ASN A 32 11.48 8.11 -3.15
C ASN A 32 10.94 7.34 -4.37
N GLY A 33 9.61 7.26 -4.53
CA GLY A 33 8.94 6.56 -5.64
C GLY A 33 8.74 5.06 -5.44
N SER A 34 9.22 4.47 -4.35
CA SER A 34 8.88 3.09 -4.00
C SER A 34 7.38 2.97 -3.72
N LYS A 35 6.78 1.86 -4.17
CA LYS A 35 5.37 1.52 -3.96
C LYS A 35 5.32 0.20 -3.19
N LEU A 36 4.74 0.22 -1.99
CA LEU A 36 4.72 -0.93 -1.09
C LEU A 36 3.29 -1.38 -0.84
N TRP A 37 2.98 -2.65 -1.06
CA TRP A 37 1.72 -3.23 -0.63
C TRP A 37 1.71 -3.43 0.88
N ARG A 38 0.66 -2.94 1.54
CA ARG A 38 0.47 -3.04 2.98
C ARG A 38 -0.96 -3.40 3.29
N TYR A 39 -1.13 -4.29 4.25
CA TYR A 39 -2.45 -4.68 4.76
C TYR A 39 -2.59 -4.17 6.19
N LYS A 40 -3.61 -3.34 6.42
CA LYS A 40 -4.03 -2.92 7.75
C LYS A 40 -5.16 -3.84 8.19
N PHE A 41 -4.84 -4.76 9.09
CA PHE A 41 -5.82 -5.59 9.77
C PHE A 41 -5.89 -5.22 11.25
N ARG A 42 -7.00 -5.60 11.88
CA ARG A 42 -7.15 -5.59 13.33
C ARG A 42 -7.37 -7.05 13.75
N LEU A 43 -6.47 -7.60 14.56
CA LEU A 43 -6.68 -8.87 15.25
C LEU A 43 -6.93 -8.53 16.71
N ASP A 44 -8.10 -8.91 17.24
CA ASP A 44 -8.48 -8.75 18.65
C ASP A 44 -8.19 -7.37 19.28
N GLY A 45 -8.41 -6.28 18.51
CA GLY A 45 -8.22 -4.91 18.98
C GLY A 45 -6.78 -4.40 18.95
N VAL A 46 -5.81 -5.21 18.54
CA VAL A 46 -4.40 -4.83 18.36
C VAL A 46 -4.13 -4.55 16.87
N GLU A 47 -3.61 -3.36 16.57
CA GLU A 47 -3.25 -2.94 15.20
C GLU A 47 -1.88 -3.54 14.81
N GLY A 48 -1.88 -4.43 13.81
CA GLY A 48 -0.67 -5.01 13.22
C GLY A 48 -0.48 -4.57 11.77
N LEU A 49 0.77 -4.43 11.33
CA LEU A 49 1.12 -4.09 9.94
C LEU A 49 1.86 -5.26 9.30
N GLN A 50 1.21 -5.97 8.37
CA GLN A 50 1.87 -7.00 7.58
C GLN A 50 2.48 -6.37 6.31
N VAL A 51 3.78 -6.62 6.13
CA VAL A 51 4.53 -6.26 4.92
C VAL A 51 4.60 -7.51 4.06
N SER A 52 3.83 -7.56 2.97
CA SER A 52 4.06 -8.55 1.93
C SER A 52 5.17 -8.04 1.03
N THR A 53 6.33 -8.70 1.07
CA THR A 53 7.34 -8.56 0.02
C THR A 53 6.69 -8.83 -1.34
N PRO A 54 6.95 -8.01 -2.37
CA PRO A 54 6.43 -8.29 -3.70
C PRO A 54 7.00 -9.62 -4.20
N ALA A 55 6.14 -10.47 -4.78
CA ALA A 55 6.58 -11.65 -5.51
C ALA A 55 7.46 -11.21 -6.70
N GLU A 56 8.58 -11.89 -6.87
CA GLU A 56 9.38 -11.83 -8.09
C GLU A 56 8.57 -12.45 -9.25
N ASP A 57 8.62 -11.76 -10.40
CA ASP A 57 7.97 -11.96 -11.72
C ASP A 57 6.43 -12.05 -11.83
#